data_AF-A0A1J3GP73-F1
#
_entry.id   AF-A0A1J3GP73-F1
#
_cell.length_a   1.000
_cell.length_b   1.000
_cell.length_c   1.000
_cell.angle_alpha   90.00
_cell.angle_beta   90.00
_cell.angle_gamma   90.00
#
_symmetry.space_group_name_H-M   'P 1'
#
loop_
_entity.id
_entity.type
_entity.pdbx_description
1 polymer ?
#
loop_
_entity_poly.entity_id
_entity_poly.type
_entity_poly.pdbx_seq_one_letter_code
_entity_poly.pdbx_strand_id
1 'polypeptide(L)'
;HGMALISDELFESMKRSCGGDYYNVDLLNTECLKLVEEFNKSVSMIYEELVLDTNCDTTSPDCYTYRYLLSEYWANNESVRRALKVVEGTTGKWERCNYNVLCDQNIKSSIPYHLNNSIEGYKSLIISGDHDMSIPFVSTRAWITSLNYSITDKWRPWMILDKVAGYTQTYANK
;
A
#
# COMPACT_ATOMS: atom_id res chain seq x y z
N HIS A 1 -0.03 -2.68 -14.68
CA HIS A 1 1.24 -2.25 -15.29
C HIS A 1 1.24 -0.72 -15.37
N GLY A 2 2.39 -0.07 -15.35
CA GLY A 2 2.46 1.41 -15.26
C GLY A 2 3.73 1.94 -14.60
N MET A 3 4.47 1.05 -13.94
CA MET A 3 5.86 1.27 -13.50
C MET A 3 6.86 0.37 -14.28
N ALA A 4 6.41 -0.27 -15.36
CA ALA A 4 7.21 -1.17 -16.20
C ALA A 4 7.89 -2.35 -15.46
N LEU A 5 7.31 -2.81 -14.34
CA LEU A 5 7.87 -3.92 -13.53
C LEU A 5 7.73 -5.29 -14.19
N ILE A 6 6.72 -5.47 -15.05
CA ILE A 6 6.45 -6.68 -15.83
C ILE A 6 6.11 -6.29 -17.26
N SER A 7 6.27 -7.23 -18.19
CA SER A 7 5.91 -7.01 -19.59
C SER A 7 4.39 -6.90 -19.78
N ASP A 8 3.98 -6.23 -20.86
CA ASP A 8 2.56 -6.10 -21.21
C ASP A 8 1.95 -7.47 -21.55
N GLU A 9 2.72 -8.39 -22.13
CA GLU A 9 2.28 -9.75 -22.43
C GLU A 9 1.99 -10.55 -21.18
N LEU A 10 2.84 -10.45 -20.15
CA LEU A 10 2.63 -11.12 -18.87
C LEU A 10 1.39 -10.54 -18.18
N PHE A 11 1.28 -9.21 -18.15
CA PHE A 11 0.12 -8.53 -17.57
C PHE A 11 -1.21 -8.96 -18.22
N GLU A 12 -1.29 -8.92 -19.55
CA GLU A 12 -2.53 -9.30 -20.26
C GLU A 12 -2.82 -10.80 -20.19
N SER A 13 -1.81 -11.65 -20.05
CA SER A 13 -2.00 -13.09 -19.83
C SER A 13 -2.54 -13.37 -18.43
N MET A 14 -1.94 -12.76 -17.40
CA MET A 14 -2.43 -12.84 -16.02
C MET A 14 -3.87 -12.36 -15.90
N LYS A 15 -4.19 -11.20 -16.48
CA LYS A 15 -5.54 -10.63 -16.43
C LYS A 15 -6.60 -11.55 -17.03
N ARG A 16 -6.28 -12.23 -18.14
CA ARG A 16 -7.18 -13.18 -18.80
C ARG A 16 -7.33 -14.48 -18.02
N SER A 17 -6.22 -15.04 -17.52
CA SER A 17 -6.22 -16.36 -16.88
C SER A 17 -6.67 -16.33 -15.41
N CYS A 18 -6.33 -15.27 -14.67
CA CYS A 18 -6.57 -15.18 -13.22
C CYS A 18 -7.90 -14.51 -12.83
N GLY A 19 -8.64 -13.91 -13.76
CA GLY A 19 -9.96 -13.32 -13.46
C GLY A 19 -9.94 -12.12 -12.49
N GLY A 20 -8.77 -11.54 -12.24
CA GLY A 20 -8.59 -10.40 -11.34
C GLY A 20 -8.25 -10.73 -9.89
N ASP A 21 -8.23 -12.01 -9.49
CA ASP A 21 -7.68 -12.45 -8.19
C ASP A 21 -6.30 -13.07 -8.40
N TYR A 22 -5.28 -12.37 -7.91
CA TYR A 22 -3.87 -12.79 -8.01
C TYR A 22 -3.29 -13.24 -6.67
N TYR A 23 -4.05 -13.09 -5.58
CA TYR A 23 -3.58 -13.38 -4.23
C TYR A 23 -4.17 -14.70 -3.71
N ASN A 24 -5.48 -14.91 -3.90
CA ASN A 24 -6.16 -16.16 -3.54
C ASN A 24 -6.47 -16.98 -4.81
N VAL A 25 -5.41 -17.30 -5.56
CA VAL A 25 -5.53 -18.04 -6.82
C VAL A 25 -6.11 -19.44 -6.57
N ASP A 26 -7.11 -19.81 -7.38
CA ASP A 26 -7.65 -21.18 -7.40
C ASP A 26 -6.53 -22.18 -7.72
N LEU A 27 -6.31 -23.14 -6.82
CA LEU A 27 -5.28 -24.17 -6.97
C LEU A 27 -5.50 -25.05 -8.21
N LEU A 28 -6.73 -25.12 -8.74
CA LEU A 28 -7.05 -25.83 -9.96
C LEU A 28 -6.69 -25.03 -11.22
N ASN A 29 -6.54 -23.71 -11.11
CA ASN A 29 -6.13 -22.84 -12.21
C ASN A 29 -4.59 -22.84 -12.37
N THR A 30 -4.08 -23.95 -12.90
CA THR A 30 -2.64 -24.17 -13.09
C THR A 30 -1.97 -23.17 -14.03
N GLU A 31 -2.74 -22.57 -14.96
CA GLU A 31 -2.23 -21.52 -15.86
C GLU A 31 -1.97 -20.22 -15.08
N CYS A 32 -2.95 -19.76 -14.31
CA CYS A 32 -2.78 -18.56 -13.47
C CYS A 32 -1.65 -18.75 -12.45
N LEU A 33 -1.55 -19.92 -11.81
CA LEU A 33 -0.46 -20.20 -10.87
C LEU A 33 0.93 -20.04 -11.50
N LYS A 34 1.14 -20.53 -12.73
CA LYS A 34 2.41 -20.35 -13.44
C LYS A 34 2.71 -18.89 -13.75
N LEU A 35 1.70 -18.14 -14.19
CA LEU A 35 1.85 -16.72 -14.50
C LEU A 35 2.15 -15.89 -13.24
N VAL A 36 1.55 -16.23 -12.10
CA VAL A 36 1.86 -15.61 -10.80
C VAL A 36 3.28 -15.96 -10.33
N GLU A 37 3.74 -17.18 -10.56
CA GLU A 37 5.13 -17.56 -10.30
C GLU A 37 6.12 -16.75 -11.17
N GLU A 38 5.79 -16.54 -12.45
CA GLU A 38 6.58 -15.70 -13.36
C GLU A 38 6.63 -14.25 -12.88
N PHE A 39 5.48 -13.69 -12.49
CA PHE A 39 5.40 -12.37 -11.86
C PHE A 39 6.30 -12.26 -10.63
N ASN A 40 6.20 -13.21 -9.69
CA ASN A 40 6.99 -13.22 -8.46
C ASN A 40 8.49 -13.26 -8.74
N LYS A 41 8.92 -13.98 -9.80
CA LYS A 41 10.32 -13.97 -10.24
C LYS A 41 10.75 -12.59 -10.73
N SER A 42 9.93 -11.93 -11.54
CA SER A 42 10.22 -10.59 -12.07
C SER A 42 10.39 -9.52 -10.98
N VAL A 43 9.63 -9.62 -9.89
CA VAL A 43 9.67 -8.62 -8.80
C VAL A 43 10.47 -9.06 -7.57
N SER A 44 11.10 -10.24 -7.61
CA SER A 44 11.75 -10.86 -6.43
C SER A 44 12.81 -10.01 -5.73
N MET A 45 13.49 -9.13 -6.47
CA MET A 45 14.53 -8.24 -5.93
C MET A 45 13.97 -6.92 -5.37
N ILE A 46 12.72 -6.60 -5.67
CA ILE A 46 12.08 -5.33 -5.34
C ILE A 46 11.57 -5.36 -3.91
N TYR A 47 11.79 -4.25 -3.18
CA TYR A 47 11.08 -4.02 -1.93
C TYR A 47 9.66 -3.52 -2.22
N GLU A 48 8.63 -4.28 -1.82
CA GLU A 48 7.26 -4.08 -2.31
C GLU A 48 6.67 -2.71 -1.94
N GLU A 49 7.05 -2.15 -0.80
CA GLU A 49 6.54 -0.86 -0.34
C GLU A 49 7.23 0.34 -1.00
N LEU A 50 8.35 0.13 -1.70
CA LEU A 50 9.09 1.14 -2.44
C LEU A 50 9.85 0.52 -3.60
N VAL A 51 9.29 0.56 -4.82
CA VAL A 51 9.83 -0.16 -5.98
C VAL A 51 11.23 0.27 -6.43
N LEU A 52 11.70 1.43 -5.97
CA LEU A 52 13.04 1.93 -6.22
C LEU A 52 14.09 1.31 -5.29
N ASP A 53 13.65 0.58 -4.28
CA ASP A 53 14.51 -0.07 -3.28
C ASP A 53 14.50 -1.59 -3.49
N THR A 54 15.47 -2.25 -2.85
CA THR A 54 15.69 -3.69 -2.98
C THR A 54 15.50 -4.41 -1.67
N ASN A 55 15.12 -5.68 -1.74
CA ASN A 55 15.17 -6.55 -0.57
C ASN A 55 16.62 -6.65 -0.07
N CYS A 56 16.81 -6.36 1.21
CA CYS A 56 18.13 -6.27 1.82
C CYS A 56 18.12 -6.82 3.25
N ASP A 57 19.32 -7.07 3.77
CA ASP A 57 19.49 -7.43 5.18
C ASP A 57 19.02 -6.28 6.07
N THR A 58 18.05 -6.56 6.94
CA THR A 58 17.42 -5.59 7.84
C THR A 58 18.39 -5.02 8.88
N THR A 59 19.57 -5.63 9.06
CA THR A 59 20.65 -5.15 9.93
C THR A 59 21.60 -4.18 9.23
N SER A 60 21.55 -4.10 7.90
CA SER A 60 22.37 -3.18 7.11
C SER A 60 21.86 -1.73 7.25
N PRO A 61 22.69 -0.76 7.66
CA PRO A 61 22.26 0.64 7.81
C PRO A 61 21.72 1.29 6.53
N ASP A 62 22.16 0.83 5.37
CA ASP A 62 21.73 1.33 4.07
C ASP A 62 20.37 0.75 3.63
N CYS A 63 19.89 -0.30 4.30
CA CYS A 63 18.61 -0.93 4.00
C CYS A 63 17.44 -0.09 4.50
N TYR A 64 16.40 0.11 3.70
CA TYR A 64 15.22 0.88 4.10
C TYR A 64 14.57 0.37 5.40
N THR A 65 14.49 -0.95 5.53
CA THR A 65 13.87 -1.62 6.68
C THR A 65 14.68 -1.51 7.97
N TYR A 66 15.96 -1.11 7.91
CA TYR A 66 16.77 -0.82 9.10
C TYR A 66 16.14 0.27 9.98
N ARG A 67 15.40 1.20 9.36
CA ARG A 67 14.65 2.25 10.07
C ARG A 67 13.60 1.67 11.02
N TYR A 68 13.04 0.50 10.71
CA TYR A 68 12.08 -0.19 11.57
C TYR A 68 12.77 -0.72 12.83
N LEU A 69 13.97 -1.28 12.68
CA LEU A 69 14.79 -1.73 13.81
C LEU A 69 15.20 -0.55 14.71
N LEU A 70 15.62 0.57 14.12
CA LEU A 70 15.91 1.79 14.88
C LEU A 70 14.68 2.31 15.64
N SER A 71 13.50 2.24 15.04
CA SER A 71 12.25 2.63 15.69
C SER A 71 11.96 1.75 16.92
N GLU A 72 12.20 0.44 16.83
CA GLU A 72 12.08 -0.46 17.98
C GLU A 72 13.11 -0.16 19.06
N TYR A 73 14.37 0.07 18.72
CA TYR A 73 15.40 0.43 19.69
C TYR A 73 15.04 1.71 20.43
N TRP A 74 14.60 2.73 19.69
CA TRP A 74 14.19 4.00 20.26
C TRP A 74 12.97 3.84 21.17
N ALA A 75 11.91 3.17 20.71
CA ALA A 75 10.68 2.98 21.47
C ALA A 75 10.86 2.11 22.72
N ASN A 76 11.86 1.23 22.73
CA ASN A 76 12.19 0.38 23.88
C ASN A 76 13.24 0.98 24.82
N ASN A 77 13.84 2.12 24.48
CA ASN A 77 14.74 2.81 25.40
C ASN A 77 14.00 3.22 26.67
N GLU A 78 14.55 2.90 27.85
CA GLU A 78 13.89 3.17 29.14
C GLU A 78 13.58 4.66 29.35
N SER A 79 14.48 5.55 28.92
CA SER A 79 14.27 6.99 29.05
C SER A 79 13.12 7.46 28.15
N VAL A 80 13.01 6.91 26.94
CA VAL A 80 11.89 7.17 26.03
C VAL A 80 10.58 6.61 26.61
N ARG A 81 10.57 5.37 27.10
CA ARG A 81 9.39 4.76 27.75
C ARG A 81 8.93 5.59 28.96
N ARG A 82 9.86 6.05 29.80
CA ARG A 82 9.55 6.93 30.93
C ARG A 82 8.98 8.27 30.48
N ALA A 83 9.57 8.89 29.46
CA ALA A 83 9.08 10.15 28.90
C ALA A 83 7.67 10.02 28.29
N LEU A 84 7.38 8.89 27.63
CA LEU A 84 6.06 8.53 27.10
C LEU A 84 5.11 7.98 28.17
N LYS A 85 5.54 7.91 29.43
CA LYS A 85 4.77 7.42 30.58
C LYS A 85 4.28 5.97 30.43
N VAL A 86 5.07 5.12 29.76
CA VAL A 86 4.83 3.68 29.73
C VAL A 86 5.17 3.10 31.10
N VAL A 87 4.17 2.55 31.78
CA VAL A 87 4.33 1.99 33.12
C VAL A 87 5.10 0.67 33.04
N GLU A 88 6.08 0.51 33.93
CA GLU A 88 6.86 -0.72 33.99
C GLU A 88 5.98 -1.91 34.38
N GLY A 89 6.11 -3.04 33.69
CA GLY A 89 5.33 -4.25 33.93
C GLY A 89 3.92 -4.28 33.31
N THR A 90 3.41 -3.19 32.72
CA THR A 90 2.06 -3.21 32.10
C THR A 90 2.05 -3.71 30.67
N THR A 91 3.18 -3.61 29.97
CA THR A 91 3.32 -4.11 28.59
C THR A 91 4.76 -4.52 28.31
N GLY A 92 4.93 -5.48 27.40
CA GLY A 92 6.22 -6.06 27.04
C GLY A 92 7.10 -5.12 26.20
N LYS A 93 8.02 -5.75 25.46
CA LYS A 93 8.80 -5.05 24.42
C LYS A 93 7.84 -4.48 23.39
N TRP A 94 8.03 -3.21 23.03
CA TRP A 94 7.31 -2.59 21.94
C TRP A 94 7.82 -3.17 20.62
N GLU A 95 6.89 -3.56 19.75
CA GLU A 95 7.13 -4.09 18.42
C GLU A 95 6.34 -3.24 17.43
N ARG A 96 6.91 -2.96 16.26
CA ARG A 96 6.27 -2.07 15.28
C ARG A 96 4.96 -2.66 14.74
N CYS A 97 4.94 -3.95 14.46
CA CYS A 97 3.78 -4.67 13.94
C CYS A 97 3.62 -5.99 14.68
N ASN A 98 2.46 -6.19 15.32
CA ASN A 98 2.10 -7.47 15.91
C ASN A 98 1.26 -8.28 14.90
N TYR A 99 1.91 -9.21 14.21
CA TYR A 99 1.27 -10.07 13.22
C TYR A 99 0.41 -11.19 13.82
N ASN A 100 0.41 -11.34 15.16
CA ASN A 100 -0.44 -12.33 15.84
C ASN A 100 -1.84 -11.78 16.15
N VAL A 101 -2.11 -10.50 15.88
CA VAL A 101 -3.45 -9.92 16.05
C VAL A 101 -4.37 -10.50 14.98
N LEU A 102 -5.37 -11.27 15.41
CA LEU A 102 -6.41 -11.77 14.54
C LEU A 102 -7.36 -10.62 14.18
N CYS A 103 -7.41 -10.28 12.91
CA CYS A 103 -8.34 -9.30 12.36
C CYS A 103 -9.44 -10.02 11.59
N ASP A 104 -10.69 -9.85 12.02
CA ASP A 104 -11.84 -10.36 11.27
C ASP A 104 -11.99 -9.58 9.96
N GLN A 105 -11.76 -10.25 8.83
CA GLN A 105 -11.91 -9.65 7.49
C GLN A 105 -13.36 -9.64 7.01
N ASN A 106 -14.25 -9.06 7.82
CA ASN A 106 -15.69 -8.98 7.58
C ASN A 106 -16.09 -7.80 6.66
N ILE A 107 -15.25 -6.78 6.54
CA ILE A 107 -15.44 -5.67 5.60
C ILE A 107 -14.73 -6.01 4.28
N LYS A 108 -15.50 -6.29 3.23
CA LYS A 108 -14.97 -6.60 1.89
C LYS A 108 -14.70 -5.36 1.04
N SER A 109 -15.37 -4.24 1.34
CA SER A 109 -15.19 -2.99 0.59
C SER A 109 -15.46 -1.79 1.47
N SER A 110 -14.61 -0.78 1.34
CA SER A 110 -14.78 0.52 2.00
C SER A 110 -15.70 1.48 1.22
N ILE A 111 -16.06 1.16 -0.04
CA ILE A 111 -16.83 2.03 -0.93
C ILE A 111 -18.15 2.52 -0.28
N PRO A 112 -19.01 1.64 0.29
CA PRO A 112 -20.28 2.09 0.86
C PRO A 112 -20.11 3.09 2.01
N TYR A 113 -19.06 2.90 2.82
CA TYR A 113 -18.75 3.77 3.95
C TYR A 113 -18.28 5.14 3.49
N HIS A 114 -17.43 5.21 2.45
CA HIS A 114 -17.00 6.50 1.89
C HIS A 114 -18.14 7.25 1.19
N LEU A 115 -19.06 6.54 0.53
CA LEU A 115 -20.28 7.15 -0.03
C LEU A 115 -21.15 7.73 1.09
N ASN A 116 -21.39 7.00 2.18
CA ASN A 116 -22.18 7.49 3.31
C ASN A 116 -21.54 8.73 3.96
N ASN A 117 -20.23 8.67 4.22
CA ASN A 117 -19.49 9.81 4.78
C ASN A 117 -19.56 11.04 3.87
N SER A 118 -19.55 10.85 2.56
CA SER A 118 -19.73 11.96 1.62
C SER A 118 -21.13 12.54 1.78
N ILE A 119 -22.20 11.73 1.74
CA ILE A 119 -23.59 12.21 1.94
C ILE A 119 -23.77 13.01 3.24
N GLU A 120 -23.05 12.65 4.30
CA GLU A 120 -23.05 13.38 5.59
C GLU A 120 -22.23 14.68 5.59
N GLY A 121 -21.55 15.00 4.49
CA GLY A 121 -20.77 16.23 4.29
C GLY A 121 -19.29 16.12 4.70
N TYR A 122 -18.77 14.93 4.99
CA TYR A 122 -17.37 14.76 5.33
C TYR A 122 -16.46 14.85 4.11
N LYS A 123 -15.43 15.70 4.23
CA LYS A 123 -14.38 15.83 3.21
C LYS A 123 -13.39 14.68 3.31
N SER A 124 -13.07 14.07 2.18
CA SER A 124 -12.05 13.02 2.07
C SER A 124 -10.83 13.52 1.31
N LEU A 125 -9.64 13.19 1.81
CA LEU A 125 -8.38 13.33 1.09
C LEU A 125 -7.76 11.94 0.94
N ILE A 126 -7.59 11.50 -0.30
CA ILE A 126 -6.98 10.20 -0.63
C ILE A 126 -5.61 10.47 -1.24
N ILE A 127 -4.56 9.92 -0.62
CA ILE A 127 -3.17 10.05 -1.07
C ILE A 127 -2.63 8.63 -1.29
N SER A 128 -1.89 8.43 -2.38
CA SER A 128 -1.24 7.17 -2.71
C SER A 128 0.17 7.46 -3.24
N GLY A 129 1.16 6.71 -2.77
CA GLY A 129 2.52 6.76 -3.29
C GLY A 129 2.57 6.05 -4.64
N ASP A 130 3.14 6.70 -5.65
CA ASP A 130 3.22 6.17 -7.02
C ASP A 130 4.27 5.07 -7.19
N HIS A 131 5.12 4.85 -6.18
CA HIS A 131 6.13 3.80 -6.12
C HIS A 131 5.83 2.67 -5.11
N ASP A 132 4.59 2.60 -4.59
CA ASP A 132 4.12 1.48 -3.78
C ASP A 132 3.65 0.33 -4.70
N MET A 133 4.17 -0.88 -4.51
CA MET A 133 3.71 -2.09 -5.21
C MET A 133 2.70 -2.89 -4.39
N SER A 134 2.75 -2.82 -3.06
CA SER A 134 1.81 -3.51 -2.18
C SER A 134 0.38 -3.00 -2.40
N ILE A 135 0.19 -1.67 -2.48
CA ILE A 135 -1.09 -1.04 -2.84
C ILE A 135 -0.85 0.01 -3.94
N PRO A 136 -0.77 -0.40 -5.21
CA PRO A 136 -0.33 0.50 -6.26
C PRO A 136 -1.37 1.58 -6.56
N PHE A 137 -0.90 2.78 -6.91
CA PHE A 137 -1.77 3.94 -7.15
C PHE A 137 -2.87 3.69 -8.19
N VAL A 138 -2.64 2.80 -9.16
CA VAL A 138 -3.65 2.39 -10.15
C VAL A 138 -4.87 1.72 -9.49
N SER A 139 -4.67 0.96 -8.41
CA SER A 139 -5.74 0.36 -7.61
C SER A 139 -6.53 1.42 -6.86
N THR A 140 -5.85 2.40 -6.26
CA THR A 140 -6.52 3.56 -5.63
C THR A 140 -7.34 4.36 -6.65
N ARG A 141 -6.82 4.58 -7.87
CA ARG A 141 -7.56 5.26 -8.94
C ARG A 141 -8.79 4.49 -9.39
N ALA A 142 -8.70 3.16 -9.52
CA ALA A 142 -9.85 2.31 -9.84
C ALA A 142 -10.91 2.40 -8.73
N TRP A 143 -10.48 2.34 -7.46
CA TRP A 143 -11.35 2.52 -6.31
C TRP A 143 -12.05 3.89 -6.31
N ILE A 144 -11.33 5.00 -6.54
CA ILE A 144 -11.94 6.35 -6.63
C ILE A 144 -12.94 6.41 -7.79
N THR A 145 -12.60 5.83 -8.94
CA THR A 145 -13.49 5.81 -10.11
C THR A 145 -14.81 5.09 -9.81
N SER A 146 -14.77 4.04 -8.98
CA SER A 146 -15.96 3.29 -8.58
C SER A 146 -16.95 4.08 -7.72
N LEU A 147 -16.52 5.17 -7.07
CA LEU A 147 -17.41 6.09 -6.33
C LEU A 147 -18.30 6.92 -7.27
N ASN A 148 -17.96 7.00 -8.56
CA ASN A 148 -18.75 7.67 -9.59
C ASN A 148 -19.05 9.16 -9.31
N TYR A 149 -18.07 9.87 -8.76
CA TYR A 149 -18.13 11.33 -8.59
C TYR A 149 -17.71 12.06 -9.86
N SER A 150 -18.32 13.23 -10.12
CA SER A 150 -17.90 14.10 -11.21
C SER A 150 -16.59 14.82 -10.87
N ILE A 151 -15.78 15.10 -11.88
CA ILE A 151 -14.50 15.80 -11.72
C ILE A 151 -14.77 17.31 -11.70
N THR A 152 -14.26 18.00 -10.67
CA THR A 152 -14.37 19.45 -10.53
C THR A 152 -13.07 20.18 -10.85
N ASP A 153 -11.93 19.55 -10.55
CA ASP A 153 -10.60 20.04 -10.94
C ASP A 153 -9.84 18.91 -11.64
N LYS A 154 -9.39 19.17 -12.87
CA LYS A 154 -8.76 18.15 -13.72
C LYS A 154 -7.39 17.75 -13.17
N TRP A 155 -6.94 16.56 -13.57
CA TRP A 155 -5.61 16.05 -13.24
C TRP A 155 -4.52 17.06 -13.58
N ARG A 156 -3.78 17.50 -12.57
CA ARG A 156 -2.71 18.49 -12.71
C ARG A 156 -1.58 18.28 -11.70
N PRO A 157 -0.37 18.75 -11.98
CA PRO A 157 0.71 18.68 -11.02
C PRO A 157 0.44 19.58 -9.81
N TRP A 158 1.01 19.20 -8.67
CA TRP A 158 1.18 20.08 -7.51
C TRP A 158 2.66 20.15 -7.14
N MET A 159 3.08 21.30 -6.61
CA MET A 159 4.50 21.66 -6.51
C MET A 159 4.92 21.91 -5.06
N ILE A 160 6.15 21.53 -4.71
CA ILE A 160 6.86 21.96 -3.50
C ILE A 160 8.20 22.53 -3.94
N LEU A 161 8.52 23.77 -3.53
CA LEU A 161 9.80 24.43 -3.83
C LEU A 161 10.20 24.29 -5.32
N ASP A 162 9.25 24.59 -6.22
CA ASP A 162 9.38 24.52 -7.68
C ASP A 162 9.66 23.12 -8.27
N LYS A 163 9.47 22.05 -7.50
CA LYS A 163 9.52 20.66 -7.97
C LYS A 163 8.14 20.04 -7.97
N VAL A 164 7.85 19.23 -8.99
CA VAL A 164 6.64 18.41 -9.02
C VAL A 164 6.70 17.42 -7.87
N ALA A 165 5.80 17.58 -6.91
CA ALA A 165 5.68 16.67 -5.76
C ALA A 165 4.70 15.53 -6.04
N GLY A 166 3.85 15.69 -7.06
CA GLY A 166 2.94 14.67 -7.55
C GLY A 166 1.84 15.31 -8.38
N TYR A 167 0.72 14.59 -8.49
CA TYR A 167 -0.46 15.03 -9.22
C TYR A 167 -1.70 14.95 -8.34
N THR A 168 -2.68 15.80 -8.66
CA THR A 168 -3.94 15.89 -7.91
C THR A 168 -5.12 16.04 -8.86
N GLN A 169 -6.28 15.57 -8.42
CA GLN A 169 -7.56 15.72 -9.09
C GLN A 169 -8.65 15.83 -8.03
N THR A 170 -9.59 16.75 -8.22
CA THR A 170 -10.68 16.99 -7.27
C THR A 170 -11.99 16.50 -7.86
N TYR A 171 -12.82 15.91 -7.00
CA TYR A 171 -14.13 15.36 -7.34
C TYR A 171 -15.21 16.09 -6.56
N ALA A 172 -16.41 16.21 -7.14
CA ALA A 172 -17.60 16.65 -6.42
C ALA A 172 -18.13 15.48 -5.57
N ASN A 173 -17.50 15.23 -4.44
CA ASN A 173 -18.15 14.43 -3.40
C ASN A 173 -19.41 15.19 -2.96
N LYS A 174 -20.51 14.46 -2.81
CA LYS A 174 -21.77 15.01 -2.30
C LYS A 174 -21.62 15.39 -0.84
#